data_AF-A0A6G3MGJ3-F1
#
_entry.id   AF-A0A6G3MGJ3-F1
#
_cell.length_a   1.000
_cell.length_b   1.000
_cell.length_c   1.000
_cell.angle_alpha   90.00
_cell.angle_beta   90.00
_cell.angle_gamma   90.00
#
_symmetry.space_group_name_H-M   'P 1'
#
loop_
_entity.id
_entity.type
_entity.pdbx_description
1 polymer ?
#
loop_
_entity_poly.entity_id
_entity_poly.type
_entity_poly.pdbx_seq_one_letter_code
_entity_poly.pdbx_strand_id
1 'polypeptide(L)'
;LILVDDHSNMNHLIENLDTFSLSYGGLIKVVRSPEHEGLIRARIMGAKEATGKYLVFLDSHCEANVEWLEPLIYPITLDYKVVTCPTIDGIEHKTYEYKPYGGIGGETARGSFSWLFYYKERQLTEEQKGERKRLIDPVPTPVMAGGLFAISKKWWLELGEYDPEMYAWGGEQYELSFKVWMCGGYMFNVPCSRVGHIYRGPGLNRNDQGLNFKHPDSINVNYKRVAEVWMDEYKNFLYAVKPGIKNAKNYEKGLNERIHIRNRLKCHSFKWYLENIIKDTLQTAYEPDRSWDTIQSMGSNKCLNILQNQIILTPCNFATVSNIVLAVRVLDGHGLMKLEMMSTASKYLEKNPHGIGVMKKK
;
A
#
# COMPACT_ATOMS: atom_id res chain seq x y z
N LEU A 1 11.55 23.78 -4.73
CA LEU A 1 11.83 22.43 -4.19
C LEU A 1 11.99 22.55 -2.68
N ILE A 2 11.36 21.67 -1.91
CA ILE A 2 11.54 21.62 -0.45
C ILE A 2 12.23 20.31 -0.12
N LEU A 3 13.39 20.39 0.51
CA LEU A 3 14.15 19.26 1.01
C LEU A 3 13.91 19.18 2.52
N VAL A 4 13.27 18.11 2.98
CA VAL A 4 13.03 17.89 4.41
C VAL A 4 14.11 16.95 4.93
N ASP A 5 14.97 17.47 5.80
CA ASP A 5 15.99 16.70 6.51
C ASP A 5 15.39 16.13 7.81
N ASP A 6 15.14 14.83 7.81
CA ASP A 6 14.59 14.06 8.93
C ASP A 6 15.69 13.61 9.91
N HIS A 7 16.46 14.60 10.38
CA HIS A 7 17.53 14.43 11.37
C HIS A 7 18.74 13.61 10.88
N SER A 8 19.28 13.95 9.71
CA SER A 8 20.48 13.32 9.15
C SER A 8 21.72 13.56 10.03
N ASN A 9 22.61 12.56 10.11
CA ASN A 9 23.87 12.63 10.86
C ASN A 9 25.12 12.71 9.98
N MET A 10 24.96 12.74 8.65
CA MET A 10 26.08 12.83 7.72
C MET A 10 26.49 14.29 7.54
N ASN A 11 27.75 14.63 7.85
CA ASN A 11 28.26 16.01 7.83
C ASN A 11 27.96 16.76 6.52
N HIS A 12 28.06 16.08 5.37
CA HIS A 12 27.78 16.71 4.07
C HIS A 12 26.31 17.10 3.87
N LEU A 13 25.36 16.49 4.58
CA LEU A 13 23.95 16.90 4.57
C LEU A 13 23.65 18.03 5.58
N ILE A 14 24.51 18.21 6.58
CA ILE A 14 24.38 19.25 7.59
C ILE A 14 24.99 20.56 7.06
N GLU A 15 26.26 20.55 6.67
CA GLU A 15 26.97 21.80 6.33
C GLU A 15 26.81 22.19 4.85
N ASN A 16 26.97 21.22 3.94
CA ASN A 16 27.02 21.54 2.51
C ASN A 16 25.63 21.75 1.89
N LEU A 17 24.59 21.13 2.45
CA LEU A 17 23.24 21.19 1.87
C LEU A 17 22.63 22.60 1.96
N ASP A 18 22.83 23.30 3.07
CA ASP A 18 22.32 24.67 3.22
C ASP A 18 23.03 25.61 2.26
N THR A 19 24.37 25.51 2.18
CA THR A 19 25.19 26.27 1.22
C THR A 19 24.79 25.98 -0.23
N PHE A 20 24.60 24.70 -0.57
CA PHE A 20 24.13 24.29 -1.89
C PHE A 20 22.76 24.88 -2.20
N SER A 21 21.81 24.85 -1.26
CA SER A 21 20.46 25.39 -1.47
C SER A 21 20.46 26.90 -1.78
N LEU A 22 21.34 27.66 -1.11
CA LEU A 22 21.50 29.10 -1.33
C LEU A 22 21.98 29.44 -2.75
N SER A 23 22.79 28.56 -3.35
CA SER A 23 23.28 28.75 -4.73
C SER A 23 22.16 28.75 -5.78
N TYR A 24 20.96 28.24 -5.46
CA TYR A 24 19.78 28.22 -6.34
C TYR A 24 18.83 29.41 -6.12
N GLY A 25 19.29 30.50 -5.50
CA GLY A 25 18.53 31.76 -5.42
C GLY A 25 17.17 31.62 -4.73
N GLY A 26 17.06 30.72 -3.74
CA GLY A 26 15.82 30.47 -2.99
C GLY A 26 14.84 29.50 -3.66
N LEU A 27 15.16 28.93 -4.83
CA LEU A 27 14.35 27.87 -5.45
C LEU A 27 14.33 26.58 -4.63
N ILE A 28 15.39 26.33 -3.85
CA ILE A 28 15.51 25.19 -2.93
C ILE A 28 15.40 25.71 -1.50
N LYS A 29 14.50 25.13 -0.71
CA LYS A 29 14.37 25.37 0.73
C LYS A 29 14.67 24.09 1.49
N VAL A 30 15.58 24.17 2.45
CA VAL A 30 15.86 23.07 3.39
C VAL A 30 15.04 23.28 4.66
N VAL A 31 14.37 22.22 5.12
CA VAL A 31 13.57 22.20 6.35
C VAL A 31 14.14 21.11 7.23
N ARG A 32 14.67 21.47 8.40
CA ARG A 32 15.32 20.51 9.30
C ARG A 32 14.42 20.12 10.45
N SER A 33 14.29 18.82 10.68
CA SER A 33 13.62 18.28 11.85
C SER A 33 14.56 18.26 13.06
N PRO A 34 14.12 18.71 14.25
CA PRO A 34 14.96 18.70 15.45
C PRO A 34 15.20 17.28 15.97
N GLU A 35 14.30 16.33 15.66
CA GLU A 35 14.44 14.91 15.98
C GLU A 35 14.01 14.02 14.80
N HIS A 36 14.30 12.72 14.87
CA HIS A 36 13.90 11.76 13.83
C HIS A 36 12.39 11.48 13.91
N GLU A 37 11.62 12.15 13.05
CA GLU A 37 10.16 12.15 12.98
C GLU A 37 9.63 11.07 12.03
N GLY A 38 10.45 10.65 11.07
CA GLY A 38 10.10 9.65 10.08
C GLY A 38 9.48 10.23 8.81
N LEU A 39 9.47 9.41 7.75
CA LEU A 39 8.96 9.76 6.41
C LEU A 39 7.58 10.43 6.46
N ILE A 40 6.63 9.86 7.20
CA ILE A 40 5.23 10.31 7.22
C ILE A 40 5.14 11.76 7.70
N ARG A 41 5.78 12.07 8.83
CA ARG A 41 5.76 13.40 9.43
C ARG A 41 6.66 14.38 8.71
N ALA A 42 7.81 13.93 8.18
CA ALA A 42 8.65 14.75 7.32
C ALA A 42 7.88 15.24 6.09
N ARG A 43 7.05 14.39 5.47
CA ARG A 43 6.16 14.82 4.36
C ARG A 43 5.12 15.84 4.79
N ILE A 44 4.52 15.69 5.97
CA ILE A 44 3.61 16.69 6.55
C ILE A 44 4.34 18.03 6.74
N MET A 45 5.55 18.01 7.30
CA MET A 45 6.37 19.22 7.48
C MET A 45 6.65 19.91 6.14
N GLY A 46 7.09 19.15 5.13
CA GLY A 46 7.32 19.69 3.79
C GLY A 46 6.05 20.29 3.15
N ALA A 47 4.91 19.63 3.31
CA ALA A 47 3.63 20.12 2.79
C ALA A 47 3.17 21.43 3.46
N LYS A 48 3.45 21.61 4.75
CA LYS A 48 3.17 22.86 5.48
C LYS A 48 3.97 24.04 4.92
N GLU A 49 5.24 23.80 4.61
CA GLU A 49 6.17 24.80 4.07
C GLU A 49 5.92 25.12 2.58
N ALA A 50 5.28 24.21 1.84
CA ALA A 50 5.00 24.38 0.40
C ALA A 50 3.99 25.51 0.13
N THR A 51 4.32 26.46 -0.73
CA THR A 51 3.39 27.52 -1.16
C THR A 51 2.69 27.24 -2.49
N GLY A 52 3.08 26.16 -3.18
CA GLY A 52 2.53 25.76 -4.47
C GLY A 52 1.07 25.29 -4.38
N LYS A 53 0.35 25.40 -5.51
CA LYS A 53 -1.03 24.90 -5.66
C LYS A 53 -1.12 23.37 -5.62
N TYR A 54 -0.08 22.71 -6.12
CA TYR A 54 0.05 21.26 -6.17
C TYR A 54 1.27 20.85 -5.35
N LEU A 55 1.12 19.76 -4.60
CA LEU A 55 2.19 19.09 -3.89
C LEU A 55 2.62 17.90 -4.74
N VAL A 56 3.93 17.78 -4.96
CA VAL A 56 4.53 16.63 -5.63
C VAL A 56 5.56 16.06 -4.68
N PHE A 57 5.34 14.81 -4.26
CA PHE A 57 6.23 14.09 -3.37
C PHE A 57 7.11 13.17 -4.21
N LEU A 58 8.41 13.20 -3.91
CA LEU A 58 9.42 12.33 -4.51
C LEU A 58 10.30 11.79 -3.39
N ASP A 59 10.77 10.56 -3.55
CA ASP A 59 11.84 10.03 -2.70
C ASP A 59 13.18 10.67 -3.12
N SER A 60 14.15 10.70 -2.20
CA SER A 60 15.44 11.39 -2.39
C SER A 60 16.38 10.71 -3.40
N HIS A 61 15.98 9.56 -3.94
CA HIS A 61 16.76 8.68 -4.81
C HIS A 61 15.94 8.36 -6.07
N CYS A 62 15.48 9.43 -6.71
CA CYS A 62 14.67 9.40 -7.93
C CYS A 62 15.31 10.24 -9.05
N GLU A 63 15.07 9.82 -10.29
CA GLU A 63 15.39 10.59 -11.49
C GLU A 63 14.12 10.78 -12.31
N ALA A 64 13.65 12.02 -12.41
CA ALA A 64 12.45 12.33 -13.16
C ALA A 64 12.75 12.39 -14.66
N ASN A 65 11.86 11.79 -15.48
CA ASN A 65 12.06 11.73 -16.93
C ASN A 65 11.64 13.04 -17.62
N VAL A 66 11.92 13.15 -18.91
CA VAL A 66 11.50 14.29 -19.74
C VAL A 66 9.98 14.44 -19.71
N GLU A 67 9.49 15.67 -19.55
CA GLU A 67 8.05 16.01 -19.56
C GLU A 67 7.21 15.17 -18.58
N TRP A 68 7.79 14.74 -17.46
CA TRP A 68 7.09 13.91 -16.49
C TRP A 68 6.01 14.68 -15.71
N LEU A 69 6.15 16.00 -15.55
CA LEU A 69 5.38 16.77 -14.58
C LEU A 69 4.01 17.21 -15.13
N GLU A 70 3.98 17.66 -16.38
CA GLU A 70 2.78 18.10 -17.09
C GLU A 70 1.68 17.03 -17.11
N PRO A 71 1.94 15.78 -17.57
CA PRO A 71 0.93 14.71 -17.54
C PRO A 71 0.55 14.33 -16.11
N LEU A 72 1.46 14.46 -15.12
CA LEU A 72 1.16 14.16 -13.73
C LEU A 72 0.16 15.16 -13.14
N ILE A 73 0.34 16.46 -13.41
CA ILE A 73 -0.49 17.52 -12.84
C ILE A 73 -1.79 17.73 -13.61
N TYR A 74 -1.79 17.53 -14.93
CA TYR A 74 -2.94 17.84 -15.79
C TYR A 74 -4.29 17.27 -15.28
N PRO A 75 -4.41 16.00 -14.85
CA PRO A 75 -5.66 15.48 -14.29
C PRO A 75 -6.14 16.22 -13.04
N ILE A 76 -5.21 16.65 -12.18
CA ILE A 76 -5.49 17.41 -10.94
C ILE A 76 -6.02 18.81 -11.27
N THR A 77 -5.65 19.37 -12.42
CA THR A 77 -6.16 20.67 -12.86
C THR A 77 -7.64 20.61 -13.30
N LEU A 78 -8.09 19.44 -13.76
CA LEU A 78 -9.48 19.21 -14.19
C LEU A 78 -10.39 18.95 -12.99
N ASP A 79 -9.88 18.22 -11.99
CA ASP A 79 -10.54 18.03 -10.70
C ASP A 79 -9.50 18.00 -9.58
N TYR A 80 -9.59 18.98 -8.68
CA TYR A 80 -8.64 19.16 -7.58
C TYR A 80 -8.63 17.99 -6.59
N LYS A 81 -9.66 17.13 -6.59
CA LYS A 81 -9.76 15.91 -5.77
C LYS A 81 -9.07 14.70 -6.38
N VAL A 82 -8.48 14.85 -7.57
CA VAL A 82 -7.68 13.80 -8.20
C VAL A 82 -6.28 13.75 -7.56
N VAL A 83 -5.81 12.53 -7.32
CA VAL A 83 -4.43 12.20 -6.96
C VAL A 83 -3.80 11.40 -8.09
N THR A 84 -2.60 11.76 -8.50
CA THR A 84 -1.90 11.07 -9.58
C THR A 84 -0.59 10.49 -9.09
N CYS A 85 -0.22 9.32 -9.61
CA CYS A 85 1.06 8.69 -9.40
C CYS A 85 1.76 8.55 -10.76
N PRO A 86 3.07 8.83 -10.86
CA PRO A 86 3.81 8.51 -12.07
C PRO A 86 3.95 6.98 -12.20
N THR A 87 4.27 6.52 -13.40
CA THR A 87 4.88 5.20 -13.56
C THR A 87 6.28 5.23 -12.96
N ILE A 88 6.52 4.34 -12.00
CA ILE A 88 7.80 4.26 -11.28
C ILE A 88 8.69 3.25 -11.99
N ASP A 89 9.72 3.75 -12.66
CA ASP A 89 10.73 2.93 -13.31
C ASP A 89 11.80 2.49 -12.30
N GLY A 90 12.49 1.38 -12.60
CA GLY A 90 13.58 0.91 -11.76
C GLY A 90 14.89 1.55 -12.16
N ILE A 91 15.67 2.03 -11.19
CA ILE A 91 17.09 2.33 -11.38
C ILE A 91 17.87 1.27 -10.60
N GLU A 92 18.80 0.60 -11.28
CA GLU A 92 19.60 -0.45 -10.67
C GLU A 92 20.63 0.17 -9.67
N HIS A 93 20.60 -0.24 -8.40
CA HIS A 93 21.41 0.35 -7.32
C HIS A 93 22.95 0.33 -7.46
N LYS A 94 23.51 -0.59 -8.23
CA LYS A 94 24.95 -0.75 -8.50
C LYS A 94 25.35 -0.09 -9.80
N THR A 95 24.59 -0.32 -10.87
CA THR A 95 24.98 0.14 -12.22
C THR A 95 24.34 1.47 -12.60
N TYR A 96 23.33 1.93 -11.86
CA TYR A 96 22.48 3.08 -12.17
C TYR A 96 21.80 2.97 -13.54
N GLU A 97 21.68 1.75 -14.07
CA GLU A 97 20.95 1.49 -15.30
C GLU A 97 19.45 1.76 -15.10
N TYR A 98 18.88 2.61 -15.95
CA TYR A 98 17.45 2.93 -15.96
C TYR A 98 16.66 1.82 -16.68
N LYS A 99 15.73 1.20 -15.97
CA LYS A 99 14.93 0.06 -16.41
C LYS A 99 13.45 0.44 -16.42
N PRO A 100 12.84 0.64 -17.61
CA PRO A 100 11.44 1.01 -17.69
C PRO A 100 10.56 -0.10 -17.12
N TYR A 101 9.63 0.27 -16.25
CA TYR A 101 8.63 -0.64 -15.72
C TYR A 101 7.82 -1.26 -16.85
N GLY A 102 7.71 -2.60 -16.83
CA GLY A 102 7.03 -3.38 -17.86
C GLY A 102 7.80 -3.52 -19.19
N GLY A 103 8.99 -2.93 -19.32
CA GLY A 103 9.75 -2.88 -20.58
C GLY A 103 9.26 -1.78 -21.54
N ILE A 104 9.87 -1.70 -22.74
CA ILE A 104 9.45 -0.76 -23.79
C ILE A 104 8.04 -1.17 -24.27
N GLY A 105 7.07 -0.28 -24.12
CA GLY A 105 5.66 -0.59 -24.42
C GLY A 105 4.97 -1.45 -23.36
N GLY A 106 5.56 -1.59 -22.17
CA GLY A 106 5.01 -2.36 -21.05
C GLY A 106 3.66 -1.85 -20.59
N GLU A 107 2.76 -2.78 -20.28
CA GLU A 107 1.44 -2.46 -19.72
C GLU A 107 1.57 -1.77 -18.36
N THR A 108 0.79 -0.70 -18.16
CA THR A 108 0.71 -0.02 -16.87
C THR A 108 0.02 -0.93 -15.85
N ALA A 109 0.72 -1.24 -14.76
CA ALA A 109 0.11 -1.90 -13.61
C ALA A 109 -0.63 -0.89 -12.74
N ARG A 110 -1.58 -1.39 -11.95
CA ARG A 110 -2.26 -0.65 -10.89
C ARG A 110 -1.92 -1.22 -9.53
N GLY A 111 -1.85 -0.37 -8.53
CA GLY A 111 -1.55 -0.79 -7.17
C GLY A 111 -2.79 -1.30 -6.44
N SER A 112 -2.55 -2.28 -5.59
CA SER A 112 -3.53 -3.04 -4.81
C SER A 112 -2.85 -3.45 -3.50
N PHE A 113 -3.56 -4.21 -2.67
CA PHE A 113 -3.02 -4.76 -1.45
C PHE A 113 -3.53 -6.18 -1.23
N SER A 114 -2.77 -6.97 -0.46
CA SER A 114 -3.29 -8.20 0.13
C SER A 114 -3.84 -7.93 1.52
N TRP A 115 -4.64 -8.85 2.06
CA TRP A 115 -5.16 -8.77 3.43
C TRP A 115 -4.09 -8.93 4.52
N LEU A 116 -2.82 -9.06 4.13
CA LEU A 116 -1.67 -8.93 5.02
C LEU A 116 -1.09 -7.51 5.03
N PHE A 117 -1.76 -6.55 4.39
CA PHE A 117 -1.26 -5.17 4.19
C PHE A 117 0.10 -5.15 3.46
N TYR A 118 0.26 -6.04 2.48
CA TYR A 118 1.35 -5.96 1.51
C TYR A 118 0.87 -5.30 0.23
N TYR A 119 1.62 -4.32 -0.24
CA TYR A 119 1.36 -3.68 -1.53
C TYR A 119 1.56 -4.71 -2.64
N LYS A 120 0.67 -4.67 -3.63
CA LYS A 120 0.69 -5.56 -4.79
C LYS A 120 0.42 -4.76 -6.03
N GLU A 121 1.29 -4.92 -7.03
CA GLU A 121 1.00 -4.45 -8.37
C GLU A 121 0.20 -5.51 -9.10
N ARG A 122 -0.83 -5.08 -9.81
CA ARG A 122 -1.71 -5.94 -10.60
C ARG A 122 -1.76 -5.43 -12.03
N GLN A 123 -1.71 -6.37 -12.96
CA GLN A 123 -2.04 -6.08 -14.36
C GLN A 123 -3.51 -5.70 -14.47
N LEU A 124 -3.84 -4.97 -15.54
CA LEU A 124 -5.22 -4.62 -15.85
C LEU A 124 -5.95 -5.87 -16.34
N THR A 125 -7.21 -5.99 -15.97
CA THR A 125 -8.12 -6.99 -16.55
C THR A 125 -8.42 -6.63 -18.00
N GLU A 126 -8.85 -7.61 -18.81
CA GLU A 126 -9.23 -7.36 -20.21
C GLU A 126 -10.40 -6.36 -20.33
N GLU A 127 -11.32 -6.35 -19.36
CA GLU A 127 -12.38 -5.34 -19.26
C GLU A 127 -11.79 -3.93 -19.09
N GLN A 128 -10.89 -3.75 -18.11
CA GLN A 128 -10.21 -2.47 -17.87
C GLN A 128 -9.32 -2.04 -19.05
N LYS A 129 -8.74 -2.98 -19.79
CA LYS A 129 -8.01 -2.66 -21.03
C LYS A 129 -8.96 -2.18 -22.11
N GLY A 130 -10.12 -2.83 -22.26
CA GLY A 130 -11.14 -2.49 -23.25
C GLY A 130 -11.84 -1.14 -22.99
N GLU A 131 -11.93 -0.70 -21.73
CA GLU A 131 -12.46 0.62 -21.36
C GLU A 131 -11.55 1.78 -21.78
N ARG A 132 -10.26 1.51 -22.04
CA ARG A 132 -9.26 2.54 -22.36
C ARG A 132 -9.29 2.86 -23.85
N LYS A 133 -9.28 4.15 -24.18
CA LYS A 133 -9.19 4.60 -25.58
C LYS A 133 -7.76 4.49 -26.10
N ARG A 134 -6.77 4.71 -25.22
CA ARG A 134 -5.33 4.68 -25.55
C ARG A 134 -4.54 3.98 -24.45
N LEU A 135 -3.43 3.36 -24.84
CA LEU A 135 -2.48 2.71 -23.91
C LEU A 135 -1.81 3.69 -22.93
N ILE A 136 -1.88 4.99 -23.20
CA ILE A 136 -1.33 6.05 -22.36
C ILE A 136 -2.37 6.73 -21.47
N ASP A 137 -3.65 6.36 -21.57
CA ASP A 137 -4.68 6.96 -20.73
C ASP A 137 -4.43 6.60 -19.26
N PRO A 138 -4.64 7.55 -18.32
CA PRO A 138 -4.51 7.31 -16.89
C PRO A 138 -5.33 6.10 -16.43
N VAL A 139 -4.74 5.32 -15.55
CA VAL A 139 -5.29 4.04 -15.09
C VAL A 139 -5.74 4.19 -13.64
N PRO A 140 -7.04 3.96 -13.32
CA PRO A 140 -7.50 3.96 -11.94
C PRO A 140 -6.69 2.99 -11.08
N THR A 141 -6.14 3.48 -9.98
CA THR A 141 -5.32 2.68 -9.06
C THR A 141 -5.96 2.63 -7.68
N PRO A 142 -6.36 1.45 -7.17
CA PRO A 142 -6.95 1.31 -5.84
C PRO A 142 -6.03 1.81 -4.72
N VAL A 143 -4.75 1.46 -4.78
CA VAL A 143 -3.74 1.84 -3.78
C VAL A 143 -2.50 2.37 -4.48
N MET A 144 -1.91 3.46 -3.99
CA MET A 144 -0.62 3.95 -4.48
C MET A 144 0.56 3.22 -3.81
N ALA A 145 1.72 3.17 -4.47
CA ALA A 145 2.96 2.71 -3.83
C ALA A 145 3.35 3.63 -2.65
N GLY A 146 3.04 4.93 -2.78
CA GLY A 146 3.19 5.93 -1.71
C GLY A 146 4.46 6.76 -1.81
N GLY A 147 5.52 6.29 -2.47
CA GLY A 147 6.77 7.04 -2.66
C GLY A 147 6.57 8.34 -3.46
N LEU A 148 5.96 8.22 -4.63
CA LEU A 148 5.85 9.29 -5.60
C LEU A 148 4.39 9.54 -5.97
N PHE A 149 3.90 10.75 -5.78
CA PHE A 149 2.55 11.15 -6.17
C PHE A 149 2.40 12.68 -6.21
N ALA A 150 1.36 13.15 -6.88
CA ALA A 150 0.93 14.53 -6.87
C ALA A 150 -0.52 14.68 -6.40
N ILE A 151 -0.79 15.75 -5.68
CA ILE A 151 -2.11 16.09 -5.12
C ILE A 151 -2.26 17.61 -5.06
N SER A 152 -3.48 18.14 -5.20
CA SER A 152 -3.70 19.56 -4.91
C SER A 152 -3.47 19.86 -3.43
N LYS A 153 -2.80 20.98 -3.09
CA LYS A 153 -2.61 21.37 -1.68
C LYS A 153 -3.95 21.54 -0.96
N LYS A 154 -4.96 22.02 -1.69
CA LYS A 154 -6.35 22.12 -1.20
C LYS A 154 -6.88 20.76 -0.76
N TRP A 155 -6.80 19.74 -1.62
CA TRP A 155 -7.33 18.41 -1.29
C TRP A 155 -6.55 17.71 -0.19
N TRP A 156 -5.21 17.86 -0.19
CA TRP A 156 -4.35 17.41 0.89
C TRP A 156 -4.82 17.90 2.27
N LEU A 157 -5.13 19.19 2.38
CA LEU A 157 -5.62 19.79 3.62
C LEU A 157 -7.06 19.37 3.97
N GLU A 158 -7.95 19.27 2.98
CA GLU A 158 -9.33 18.81 3.18
C GLU A 158 -9.41 17.37 3.71
N LEU A 159 -8.52 16.49 3.20
CA LEU A 159 -8.33 15.13 3.68
C LEU A 159 -7.66 15.03 5.06
N GLY A 160 -7.23 16.16 5.62
CA GLY A 160 -6.55 16.21 6.91
C GLY A 160 -5.14 15.64 6.89
N GLU A 161 -4.42 15.83 5.77
CA GLU A 161 -3.03 15.42 5.55
C GLU A 161 -2.85 13.89 5.73
N TYR A 162 -1.63 13.41 5.96
CA TYR A 162 -1.46 12.10 6.61
C TYR A 162 -1.91 12.16 8.06
N ASP A 163 -2.22 11.01 8.64
CA ASP A 163 -2.43 10.90 10.09
C ASP A 163 -1.14 11.28 10.85
N PRO A 164 -1.11 12.39 11.61
CA PRO A 164 0.11 12.88 12.25
C PRO A 164 0.60 11.99 13.39
N GLU A 165 -0.25 11.10 13.89
CA GLU A 165 0.13 10.14 14.94
C GLU A 165 0.73 8.85 14.35
N MET A 166 0.73 8.68 13.03
CA MET A 166 1.56 7.65 12.39
C MET A 166 3.03 8.10 12.44
N TYR A 167 3.91 7.15 12.78
CA TYR A 167 5.35 7.41 12.96
C TYR A 167 6.18 6.61 11.97
N ALA A 168 7.36 7.13 11.60
CA ALA A 168 8.28 6.48 10.67
C ALA A 168 7.66 6.27 9.28
N TRP A 169 7.33 5.02 8.96
CA TRP A 169 6.91 4.56 7.64
C TRP A 169 5.93 3.40 7.78
N GLY A 170 5.10 3.20 6.77
CA GLY A 170 4.23 2.05 6.61
C GLY A 170 2.82 2.40 7.00
N GLY A 171 1.88 2.18 6.09
CA GLY A 171 0.45 2.36 6.30
C GLY A 171 -0.07 3.63 5.66
N GLU A 172 0.77 4.65 5.54
CA GLU A 172 0.39 5.96 5.00
C GLU A 172 -0.14 5.87 3.57
N GLN A 173 0.43 4.98 2.75
CA GLN A 173 -0.01 4.76 1.38
C GLN A 173 -1.42 4.19 1.33
N TYR A 174 -1.78 3.27 2.25
CA TYR A 174 -3.13 2.73 2.34
C TYR A 174 -4.10 3.78 2.88
N GLU A 175 -3.68 4.49 3.93
CA GLU A 175 -4.45 5.54 4.60
C GLU A 175 -4.94 6.61 3.62
N LEU A 176 -4.01 7.18 2.86
CA LEU A 176 -4.34 8.22 1.88
C LEU A 176 -5.10 7.65 0.68
N SER A 177 -4.79 6.42 0.23
CA SER A 177 -5.55 5.76 -0.85
C SER A 177 -7.02 5.56 -0.47
N PHE A 178 -7.29 5.09 0.75
CA PHE A 178 -8.64 4.89 1.27
C PHE A 178 -9.36 6.22 1.44
N LYS A 179 -8.70 7.24 2.02
CA LYS A 179 -9.22 8.61 2.08
C LYS A 179 -9.67 9.12 0.72
N VAL A 180 -8.79 9.07 -0.28
CA VAL A 180 -9.06 9.62 -1.62
C VAL A 180 -10.29 8.95 -2.22
N TRP A 181 -10.31 7.62 -2.28
CA TRP A 181 -11.42 6.90 -2.89
C TRP A 181 -12.72 6.99 -2.10
N MET A 182 -12.67 6.77 -0.79
CA MET A 182 -13.87 6.71 0.04
C MET A 182 -14.47 8.10 0.24
N CYS A 183 -13.69 9.17 0.18
CA CYS A 183 -14.17 10.54 0.42
C CYS A 183 -14.48 11.33 -0.87
N GLY A 184 -14.68 10.63 -1.98
CA GLY A 184 -15.18 11.21 -3.24
C GLY A 184 -14.11 11.87 -4.12
N GLY A 185 -12.85 11.45 -3.98
CA GLY A 185 -11.79 11.73 -4.94
C GLY A 185 -11.49 10.54 -5.84
N TYR A 186 -10.47 10.70 -6.69
CA TYR A 186 -10.04 9.66 -7.65
C TYR A 186 -8.52 9.54 -7.63
N MET A 187 -8.01 8.34 -7.91
CA MET A 187 -6.58 8.10 -7.94
C MET A 187 -6.15 7.36 -9.20
N PHE A 188 -5.12 7.86 -9.88
CA PHE A 188 -4.65 7.31 -11.14
C PHE A 188 -3.13 7.10 -11.19
N ASN A 189 -2.70 6.00 -11.81
CA ASN A 189 -1.37 5.88 -12.36
C ASN A 189 -1.37 6.54 -13.76
N VAL A 190 -0.42 7.44 -14.02
CA VAL A 190 -0.33 8.20 -15.27
C VAL A 190 0.83 7.66 -16.11
N PRO A 191 0.58 6.89 -17.19
CA PRO A 191 1.65 6.22 -17.94
C PRO A 191 2.68 7.14 -18.59
N CYS A 192 2.25 8.34 -19.01
CA CYS A 192 3.12 9.35 -19.62
C CYS A 192 4.03 10.06 -18.61
N SER A 193 3.68 10.07 -17.32
CA SER A 193 4.55 10.60 -16.28
C SER A 193 5.46 9.48 -15.78
N ARG A 194 6.77 9.58 -16.00
CA ARG A 194 7.72 8.55 -15.60
C ARG A 194 8.80 9.11 -14.70
N VAL A 195 9.08 8.38 -13.62
CA VAL A 195 10.16 8.71 -12.68
C VAL A 195 10.88 7.42 -12.31
N GLY A 196 12.18 7.40 -12.53
CA GLY A 196 13.05 6.31 -12.07
C GLY A 196 13.25 6.38 -10.56
N HIS A 197 13.28 5.23 -9.91
CA HIS A 197 13.50 5.09 -8.47
C HIS A 197 14.56 4.01 -8.22
N ILE A 198 15.56 4.33 -7.39
CA ILE A 198 16.62 3.37 -7.04
C ILE A 198 16.06 2.35 -6.05
N TYR A 199 15.90 1.10 -6.50
CA TYR A 199 15.51 0.00 -5.62
C TYR A 199 16.71 -0.52 -4.84
N ARG A 200 16.58 -0.63 -3.52
CA ARG A 200 17.67 -1.10 -2.65
C ARG A 200 18.12 -2.50 -3.02
N GLY A 201 19.44 -2.71 -3.00
CA GLY A 201 20.06 -4.01 -3.24
C GLY A 201 19.79 -5.06 -2.15
N PRO A 202 19.98 -6.35 -2.47
CA PRO A 202 19.93 -7.42 -1.48
C PRO A 202 20.93 -7.18 -0.33
N GLY A 203 20.51 -7.40 0.92
CA GLY A 203 21.37 -7.27 2.10
C GLY A 203 21.49 -5.86 2.67
N LEU A 204 20.89 -4.84 2.03
CA LEU A 204 20.70 -3.52 2.63
C LEU A 204 19.41 -3.53 3.47
N ASN A 205 19.38 -4.39 4.50
CA ASN A 205 18.21 -4.47 5.39
C ASN A 205 18.13 -3.21 6.26
N ARG A 206 16.91 -2.76 6.54
CA ARG A 206 16.65 -1.57 7.38
C ARG A 206 17.28 -1.68 8.78
N ASN A 207 17.40 -2.90 9.30
CA ASN A 207 17.99 -3.19 10.61
C ASN A 207 19.52 -3.02 10.63
N ASP A 208 20.19 -3.08 9.48
CA ASP A 208 21.65 -2.92 9.36
C ASP A 208 22.08 -1.44 9.31
N GLN A 209 21.12 -0.50 9.32
CA GLN A 209 21.39 0.94 9.24
C GLN A 209 21.34 1.66 10.59
N GLY A 210 21.23 0.93 11.71
CA GLY A 210 21.24 1.55 13.05
C GLY A 210 20.06 2.50 13.29
N LEU A 211 18.97 2.38 12.52
CA LEU A 211 17.74 3.14 12.72
C LEU A 211 17.05 2.64 14.00
N ASN A 212 17.48 3.16 15.14
CA ASN A 212 16.80 3.01 16.41
C ASN A 212 15.51 3.85 16.36
N PHE A 213 14.46 3.32 15.73
CA PHE A 213 13.15 3.96 15.76
C PHE A 213 12.74 4.19 17.21
N LYS A 214 12.33 5.42 17.53
CA LYS A 214 11.77 5.81 18.84
C LYS A 214 10.62 4.87 19.27
N HIS A 215 9.93 4.31 18.28
CA HIS A 215 8.82 3.39 18.43
C HIS A 215 9.02 2.13 17.57
N PRO A 216 9.57 1.03 18.11
CA PRO A 216 9.88 -0.17 17.34
C PRO A 216 8.64 -0.90 16.78
N ASP A 217 7.47 -0.74 17.41
CA ASP A 217 6.19 -1.32 16.94
C ASP A 217 5.37 -0.36 16.04
N SER A 218 5.98 0.75 15.59
CA SER A 218 5.29 1.80 14.85
C SER A 218 4.55 1.32 13.61
N ILE A 219 5.08 0.35 12.86
CA ILE A 219 4.41 -0.19 11.66
C ILE A 219 3.09 -0.87 12.02
N ASN A 220 3.06 -1.68 13.08
CA ASN A 220 1.81 -2.35 13.51
C ASN A 220 0.82 -1.33 14.06
N VAL A 221 1.29 -0.33 14.81
CA VAL A 221 0.45 0.79 15.29
C VAL A 221 -0.16 1.52 14.10
N ASN A 222 0.66 1.92 13.12
CA ASN A 222 0.22 2.60 11.91
C ASN A 222 -0.85 1.78 11.17
N TYR A 223 -0.59 0.49 10.89
CA TYR A 223 -1.57 -0.39 10.24
C TYR A 223 -2.86 -0.54 11.04
N LYS A 224 -2.77 -0.64 12.37
CA LYS A 224 -3.94 -0.71 13.23
C LYS A 224 -4.77 0.57 13.12
N ARG A 225 -4.14 1.74 13.12
CA ARG A 225 -4.84 3.04 12.94
C ARG A 225 -5.57 3.12 11.61
N VAL A 226 -4.93 2.71 10.51
CA VAL A 226 -5.59 2.63 9.20
C VAL A 226 -6.81 1.71 9.26
N ALA A 227 -6.65 0.52 9.83
CA ALA A 227 -7.72 -0.46 9.91
C ALA A 227 -8.90 0.01 10.77
N GLU A 228 -8.62 0.63 11.92
CA GLU A 228 -9.66 1.12 12.84
C GLU A 228 -10.49 2.26 12.26
N VAL A 229 -9.88 3.13 11.45
CA VAL A 229 -10.57 4.29 10.86
C VAL A 229 -11.24 3.94 9.53
N TRP A 230 -10.60 3.14 8.69
CA TRP A 230 -10.97 3.04 7.27
C TRP A 230 -11.49 1.68 6.84
N MET A 231 -11.29 0.60 7.59
CA MET A 231 -11.64 -0.76 7.15
C MET A 231 -12.96 -1.31 7.71
N ASP A 232 -13.69 -0.55 8.54
CA ASP A 232 -14.95 -0.99 9.14
C ASP A 232 -14.85 -2.38 9.79
N GLU A 233 -15.80 -3.30 9.56
CA GLU A 233 -15.76 -4.68 10.03
C GLU A 233 -14.64 -5.53 9.40
N TYR A 234 -14.10 -5.11 8.25
CA TYR A 234 -13.09 -5.86 7.51
C TYR A 234 -11.71 -5.83 8.16
N LYS A 235 -11.48 -4.95 9.14
CA LYS A 235 -10.27 -4.98 9.99
C LYS A 235 -10.09 -6.32 10.71
N ASN A 236 -11.19 -7.02 11.01
CA ASN A 236 -11.15 -8.32 11.67
C ASN A 236 -10.39 -9.37 10.86
N PHE A 237 -10.45 -9.27 9.53
CA PHE A 237 -9.68 -10.15 8.65
C PHE A 237 -8.19 -9.91 8.77
N LEU A 238 -7.76 -8.64 8.76
CA LEU A 238 -6.37 -8.26 9.00
C LEU A 238 -5.91 -8.73 10.39
N TYR A 239 -6.73 -8.57 11.40
CA TYR A 239 -6.42 -8.98 12.78
C TYR A 239 -6.32 -10.50 12.96
N ALA A 240 -7.09 -11.29 12.21
CA ALA A 240 -7.02 -12.74 12.24
C ALA A 240 -5.68 -13.26 11.71
N VAL A 241 -5.15 -12.65 10.64
CA VAL A 241 -3.92 -13.08 9.97
C VAL A 241 -2.64 -12.40 10.48
N LYS A 242 -2.77 -11.23 11.12
CA LYS A 242 -1.67 -10.45 11.71
C LYS A 242 -2.03 -10.04 13.14
N PRO A 243 -1.94 -10.96 14.12
CA PRO A 243 -2.27 -10.66 15.53
C PRO A 243 -1.38 -9.57 16.14
N GLY A 244 -0.16 -9.37 15.62
CA GLY A 244 0.71 -8.24 16.02
C GLY A 244 0.05 -6.89 15.78
N ILE A 245 -0.66 -6.72 14.66
CA ILE A 245 -1.43 -5.50 14.37
C ILE A 245 -2.59 -5.38 15.36
N LYS A 246 -3.35 -6.45 15.62
CA LYS A 246 -4.46 -6.44 16.59
C LYS A 246 -3.98 -6.02 17.99
N ASN A 247 -2.83 -6.52 18.41
CA ASN A 247 -2.29 -6.33 19.76
C ASN A 247 -1.44 -5.06 19.91
N ALA A 248 -1.26 -4.28 18.83
CA ALA A 248 -0.54 -3.01 18.89
C ALA A 248 -1.21 -2.06 19.88
N LYS A 249 -0.39 -1.44 20.73
CA LYS A 249 -0.80 -0.56 21.84
C LYS A 249 -0.60 0.91 21.45
N ASN A 250 -1.22 1.82 22.19
CA ASN A 250 -1.06 3.27 22.05
C ASN A 250 -1.48 3.81 20.67
N TYR A 251 -2.42 3.13 20.00
CA TYR A 251 -2.91 3.51 18.67
C TYR A 251 -4.10 4.48 18.74
N GLU A 252 -4.64 4.77 19.94
CA GLU A 252 -5.88 5.51 20.12
C GLU A 252 -5.71 7.03 20.01
N LYS A 253 -4.50 7.55 20.27
CA LYS A 253 -4.22 8.99 20.29
C LYS A 253 -4.59 9.65 18.95
N GLY A 254 -5.39 10.71 18.95
CA GLY A 254 -5.79 11.43 17.73
C GLY A 254 -6.70 10.64 16.76
N LEU A 255 -7.09 9.40 17.07
CA LEU A 255 -7.92 8.56 16.20
C LEU A 255 -9.30 9.19 15.96
N ASN A 256 -9.87 9.83 16.99
CA ASN A 256 -11.15 10.54 16.92
C ASN A 256 -11.14 11.65 15.87
N GLU A 257 -10.01 12.33 15.65
CA GLU A 257 -9.90 13.36 14.61
C GLU A 257 -9.98 12.73 13.21
N ARG A 258 -9.36 11.57 13.04
CA ARG A 258 -9.38 10.83 11.76
C ARG A 258 -10.81 10.35 11.45
N ILE A 259 -11.51 9.84 12.47
CA ILE A 259 -12.95 9.48 12.38
C ILE A 259 -13.80 10.73 12.07
N HIS A 260 -13.52 11.87 12.70
CA HIS A 260 -14.23 13.12 12.44
C HIS A 260 -14.06 13.58 11.00
N ILE A 261 -12.84 13.49 10.43
CA ILE A 261 -12.60 13.78 9.01
C ILE A 261 -13.45 12.86 8.12
N ARG A 262 -13.45 11.55 8.39
CA ARG A 262 -14.25 10.56 7.66
C ARG A 262 -15.73 10.92 7.66
N ASN A 263 -16.26 11.30 8.82
CA ASN A 263 -17.66 11.69 8.98
C ASN A 263 -17.99 13.03 8.30
N ARG A 264 -17.15 14.05 8.48
CA ARG A 264 -17.33 15.40 7.93
C ARG A 264 -17.33 15.38 6.40
N LEU A 265 -16.45 14.59 5.80
CA LEU A 265 -16.37 14.42 4.35
C LEU A 265 -17.43 13.44 3.79
N LYS A 266 -18.25 12.85 4.66
CA LYS A 266 -19.29 11.86 4.30
C LYS A 266 -18.73 10.70 3.49
N CYS A 267 -17.58 10.18 3.91
CA CYS A 267 -16.89 9.15 3.16
C CYS A 267 -17.71 7.85 3.15
N HIS A 268 -17.61 7.11 2.05
CA HIS A 268 -18.20 5.79 1.88
C HIS A 268 -17.64 4.75 2.87
N SER A 269 -18.32 3.60 2.96
CA SER A 269 -17.84 2.45 3.73
C SER A 269 -16.71 1.72 3.01
N PHE A 270 -15.95 0.94 3.76
CA PHE A 270 -14.94 0.06 3.17
C PHE A 270 -15.58 -1.01 2.28
N LYS A 271 -16.78 -1.49 2.64
CA LYS A 271 -17.59 -2.35 1.76
C LYS A 271 -17.80 -1.70 0.39
N TRP A 272 -18.22 -0.44 0.35
CA TRP A 272 -18.37 0.30 -0.90
C TRP A 272 -17.03 0.37 -1.66
N TYR A 273 -15.93 0.66 -0.98
CA TYR A 273 -14.60 0.70 -1.61
C TYR A 273 -14.25 -0.65 -2.26
N LEU A 274 -14.49 -1.76 -1.55
CA LEU A 274 -14.25 -3.09 -2.07
C LEU A 274 -15.11 -3.40 -3.30
N GLU A 275 -16.40 -3.08 -3.22
CA GLU A 275 -17.40 -3.34 -4.26
C GLU A 275 -17.31 -2.40 -5.46
N ASN A 276 -16.65 -1.25 -5.35
CA ASN A 276 -16.64 -0.24 -6.43
C ASN A 276 -15.24 0.00 -7.00
N ILE A 277 -14.19 -0.10 -6.18
CA ILE A 277 -12.82 0.25 -6.58
C ILE A 277 -11.96 -0.99 -6.82
N ILE A 278 -12.17 -2.07 -6.04
CA ILE A 278 -11.31 -3.26 -6.06
C ILE A 278 -12.05 -4.57 -6.37
N LYS A 279 -13.12 -4.48 -7.17
CA LYS A 279 -14.03 -5.57 -7.54
C LYS A 279 -13.33 -6.89 -7.95
N ASP A 280 -12.26 -6.79 -8.71
CA ASP A 280 -11.50 -7.94 -9.24
C ASP A 280 -10.56 -8.57 -8.20
N THR A 281 -10.19 -7.82 -7.15
CA THR A 281 -9.43 -8.36 -6.01
C THR A 281 -10.32 -9.11 -5.03
N LEU A 282 -11.62 -8.77 -4.96
CA LEU A 282 -12.62 -9.57 -4.25
C LEU A 282 -12.86 -10.95 -4.87
N GLN A 283 -12.48 -11.20 -6.13
CA GLN A 283 -12.81 -12.47 -6.78
C GLN A 283 -11.68 -13.51 -6.74
N THR A 284 -10.48 -13.19 -6.24
CA THR A 284 -9.30 -14.05 -6.44
C THR A 284 -8.42 -14.17 -5.21
N ALA A 285 -8.10 -15.42 -4.83
CA ALA A 285 -6.98 -15.94 -4.01
C ALA A 285 -6.67 -15.32 -2.63
N TYR A 286 -6.96 -14.05 -2.42
CA TYR A 286 -6.53 -13.22 -1.33
C TYR A 286 -7.69 -12.82 -0.42
N GLU A 287 -8.96 -12.99 -0.83
CA GLU A 287 -10.08 -12.83 0.10
C GLU A 287 -9.75 -13.55 1.41
N PRO A 288 -9.94 -12.88 2.55
CA PRO A 288 -9.76 -13.53 3.82
C PRO A 288 -10.86 -14.59 3.95
N ASP A 289 -10.53 -15.69 4.62
CA ASP A 289 -11.45 -16.80 4.77
C ASP A 289 -12.78 -16.28 5.35
N ARG A 290 -13.88 -16.51 4.61
CA ARG A 290 -15.23 -16.04 4.98
C ARG A 290 -15.69 -16.61 6.33
N SER A 291 -15.05 -17.68 6.77
CA SER A 291 -15.20 -18.30 8.08
C SER A 291 -13.93 -19.10 8.41
N TRP A 292 -13.59 -19.20 9.69
CA TRP A 292 -12.53 -20.07 10.20
C TRP A 292 -13.09 -20.89 11.35
N ASP A 293 -13.18 -22.20 11.17
CA ASP A 293 -13.54 -23.15 12.23
C ASP A 293 -13.24 -24.59 11.78
N THR A 294 -13.47 -25.54 12.67
CA THR A 294 -13.41 -26.96 12.40
C THR A 294 -14.54 -27.38 11.47
N ILE A 295 -14.20 -28.09 10.38
CA ILE A 295 -15.20 -28.59 9.43
C ILE A 295 -15.63 -29.99 9.88
N GLN A 296 -16.82 -30.09 10.45
CA GLN A 296 -17.40 -31.38 10.87
C GLN A 296 -18.24 -32.00 9.73
N SER A 297 -17.98 -33.27 9.45
CA SER A 297 -18.82 -34.11 8.60
C SER A 297 -20.07 -34.55 9.37
N MET A 298 -21.25 -34.13 8.92
CA MET A 298 -22.54 -34.51 9.52
C MET A 298 -22.85 -36.01 9.45
N GLY A 299 -22.31 -36.72 8.45
CA GLY A 299 -22.55 -38.15 8.27
C GLY A 299 -21.69 -39.05 9.17
N SER A 300 -20.51 -38.58 9.56
CA SER A 300 -19.56 -39.38 10.35
C SER A 300 -19.27 -38.81 11.75
N ASN A 301 -19.75 -37.59 12.04
CA ASN A 301 -19.41 -36.79 13.22
C ASN A 301 -17.90 -36.58 13.43
N LYS A 302 -17.09 -36.78 12.39
CA LYS A 302 -15.64 -36.55 12.38
C LYS A 302 -15.33 -35.22 11.73
N CYS A 303 -14.20 -34.64 12.10
CA CYS A 303 -13.75 -33.37 11.58
C CYS A 303 -12.59 -33.53 10.58
N LEU A 304 -12.56 -32.63 9.62
CA LEU A 304 -11.52 -32.55 8.60
C LEU A 304 -10.22 -32.08 9.25
N ASN A 305 -9.13 -32.82 9.02
CA ASN A 305 -7.84 -32.57 9.63
C ASN A 305 -6.70 -32.88 8.65
N ILE A 306 -5.51 -32.32 8.90
CA ILE A 306 -4.31 -32.53 8.08
C ILE A 306 -3.31 -33.34 8.88
N LEU A 307 -2.94 -34.51 8.36
CA LEU A 307 -1.85 -35.33 8.88
C LEU A 307 -0.91 -35.68 7.73
N GLN A 308 0.38 -35.42 7.89
CA GLN A 308 1.41 -35.74 6.87
C GLN A 308 1.04 -35.25 5.46
N ASN A 309 0.55 -34.02 5.35
CA ASN A 309 0.15 -33.41 4.06
C ASN A 309 -1.02 -34.11 3.35
N GLN A 310 -1.84 -34.87 4.08
CA GLN A 310 -3.07 -35.47 3.57
C GLN A 310 -4.28 -34.99 4.38
N ILE A 311 -5.39 -34.79 3.67
CA ILE A 311 -6.69 -34.47 4.26
C ILE A 311 -7.33 -35.76 4.77
N ILE A 312 -7.59 -35.83 6.07
CA ILE A 312 -8.18 -36.99 6.74
C ILE A 312 -9.38 -36.57 7.62
N LEU A 313 -10.23 -37.53 7.97
CA LEU A 313 -11.31 -37.33 8.96
C LEU A 313 -10.89 -37.93 10.31
N THR A 314 -10.79 -37.10 11.34
CA THR A 314 -10.43 -37.50 12.72
C THR A 314 -11.52 -37.09 13.71
N PRO A 315 -11.52 -37.63 14.95
CA PRO A 315 -12.38 -37.09 16.01
C PRO A 315 -12.14 -35.58 16.17
N CYS A 316 -13.19 -34.78 16.38
CA CYS A 316 -13.08 -33.32 16.39
C CYS A 316 -12.18 -32.74 17.49
N ASN A 317 -11.86 -33.54 18.52
CA ASN A 317 -10.96 -33.15 19.60
C ASN A 317 -9.49 -33.54 19.30
N PHE A 318 -9.19 -34.02 18.10
CA PHE A 318 -7.85 -34.47 17.72
C PHE A 318 -6.96 -33.27 17.39
N ALA A 319 -6.13 -32.85 18.34
CA ALA A 319 -5.20 -31.76 18.18
C ALA A 319 -3.94 -32.21 17.41
N THR A 320 -3.81 -31.77 16.17
CA THR A 320 -2.57 -31.83 15.39
C THR A 320 -2.00 -30.43 15.28
N VAL A 321 -0.80 -30.22 15.83
CA VAL A 321 -0.05 -28.97 15.63
C VAL A 321 0.53 -29.02 14.23
N SER A 322 -0.22 -28.51 13.25
CA SER A 322 0.19 -28.43 11.86
C SER A 322 0.32 -26.96 11.45
N ASN A 323 1.42 -26.61 10.78
CA ASN A 323 1.61 -25.29 10.15
C ASN A 323 0.85 -25.17 8.83
N ILE A 324 -0.22 -25.93 8.63
CA ILE A 324 -0.99 -26.01 7.39
C ILE A 324 -2.45 -25.76 7.75
N VAL A 325 -3.06 -24.81 7.04
CA VAL A 325 -4.47 -24.44 7.14
C VAL A 325 -5.18 -25.00 5.92
N LEU A 326 -6.41 -25.45 6.11
CA LEU A 326 -7.24 -25.96 5.04
C LEU A 326 -8.22 -24.86 4.62
N ALA A 327 -8.03 -24.32 3.42
CA ALA A 327 -8.93 -23.32 2.86
C ALA A 327 -10.04 -24.01 2.08
N VAL A 328 -11.28 -23.58 2.30
CA VAL A 328 -12.44 -24.06 1.55
C VAL A 328 -12.97 -22.94 0.69
N ARG A 329 -12.95 -23.13 -0.63
CA ARG A 329 -13.55 -22.20 -1.59
C ARG A 329 -14.84 -22.81 -2.12
N VAL A 330 -15.94 -22.08 -1.97
CA VAL A 330 -17.19 -22.40 -2.66
C VAL A 330 -17.03 -21.93 -4.11
N LEU A 331 -17.07 -22.86 -5.06
CA LEU A 331 -16.83 -22.60 -6.48
C LEU A 331 -18.07 -22.08 -7.21
N ASP A 332 -19.27 -22.38 -6.71
CA ASP A 332 -20.54 -21.94 -7.29
C ASP A 332 -21.70 -21.90 -6.27
N GLY A 333 -22.84 -21.34 -6.68
CA GLY A 333 -24.07 -21.32 -5.88
C GLY A 333 -24.75 -22.68 -5.71
N HIS A 334 -24.16 -23.77 -6.23
CA HIS A 334 -24.69 -25.13 -6.17
C HIS A 334 -23.96 -26.02 -5.15
N GLY A 335 -23.00 -25.46 -4.40
CA GLY A 335 -22.36 -26.14 -3.27
C GLY A 335 -21.12 -26.96 -3.62
N LEU A 336 -20.54 -26.79 -4.81
CA LEU A 336 -19.23 -27.35 -5.13
C LEU A 336 -18.15 -26.66 -4.30
N MET A 337 -17.43 -27.43 -3.49
CA MET A 337 -16.33 -26.93 -2.64
C MET A 337 -14.98 -27.42 -3.16
N LYS A 338 -14.01 -26.51 -3.23
CA LYS A 338 -12.59 -26.82 -3.43
C LYS A 338 -11.86 -26.73 -2.10
N LEU A 339 -11.18 -27.81 -1.72
CA LEU A 339 -10.30 -27.86 -0.55
C LEU A 339 -8.87 -27.60 -1.02
N GLU A 340 -8.21 -26.60 -0.44
CA GLU A 340 -6.81 -26.26 -0.72
C GLU A 340 -6.01 -26.35 0.58
N MET A 341 -4.96 -27.18 0.60
CA MET A 341 -3.99 -27.20 1.71
C MET A 341 -3.02 -26.04 1.53
N MET A 342 -3.01 -25.11 2.47
CA MET A 342 -2.13 -23.94 2.47
C MET A 342 -1.16 -24.06 3.64
N SER A 343 0.15 -24.03 3.39
CA SER A 343 1.09 -23.75 4.49
C SER A 343 0.75 -22.36 5.06
N THR A 344 0.76 -22.21 6.38
CA THR A 344 0.34 -21.00 7.12
C THR A 344 0.58 -19.75 6.28
N ALA A 345 -0.49 -18.98 6.03
CA ALA A 345 -0.56 -17.94 4.99
C ALA A 345 0.68 -17.03 4.92
N SER A 346 1.39 -16.83 6.04
CA SER A 346 2.70 -16.17 6.10
C SER A 346 3.77 -16.78 5.19
N LYS A 347 4.00 -18.10 5.19
CA LYS A 347 5.11 -18.73 4.45
C LYS A 347 4.80 -18.97 2.97
N TYR A 348 3.53 -19.17 2.62
CA TYR A 348 3.13 -19.36 1.22
C TYR A 348 3.19 -18.05 0.42
N LEU A 349 2.77 -16.94 1.03
CA LEU A 349 2.83 -15.61 0.43
C LEU A 349 4.26 -15.06 0.35
N GLU A 350 5.17 -15.50 1.23
CA GLU A 350 6.62 -15.22 1.15
C GLU A 350 7.32 -16.00 0.02
N LYS A 351 6.90 -17.25 -0.26
CA LYS A 351 7.58 -18.10 -1.26
C LYS A 351 7.04 -17.97 -2.69
N ASN A 352 5.82 -17.47 -2.90
CA ASN A 352 5.23 -17.28 -4.23
C ASN A 352 4.79 -15.83 -4.44
N PRO A 353 5.72 -14.88 -4.67
CA PRO A 353 5.42 -13.46 -4.86
C PRO A 353 4.66 -13.17 -6.17
N HIS A 354 4.73 -14.08 -7.16
CA HIS A 354 3.97 -14.04 -8.40
C HIS A 354 2.91 -15.15 -8.34
N GLY A 355 1.63 -14.77 -8.40
CA GLY A 355 0.50 -15.69 -8.30
C GLY A 355 0.60 -16.87 -9.27
N ILE A 356 0.12 -18.03 -8.83
CA ILE A 356 0.15 -19.26 -9.62
C ILE A 356 -0.71 -19.11 -10.88
N GLY A 357 -0.09 -19.37 -12.03
CA GLY A 357 -0.76 -19.53 -13.30
C GLY A 357 -1.76 -20.68 -13.26
N VAL A 358 -2.94 -20.44 -13.81
CA VAL A 358 -3.96 -21.47 -14.05
C VAL A 358 -3.38 -22.51 -14.99
N MET A 359 -3.02 -23.70 -14.49
CA MET A 359 -2.85 -24.86 -15.35
C MET A 359 -4.22 -25.24 -15.92
N LYS A 360 -4.40 -24.98 -17.22
CA LYS A 360 -5.49 -25.56 -18.01
C LYS A 360 -5.33 -27.08 -18.07
N LYS A 361 -6.46 -27.77 -17.90
CA LYS A 361 -6.61 -29.22 -18.10
C LYS A 361 -5.93 -29.70 -19.39
N LYS A 362 -5.19 -30.81 -19.28
CA LYS A 362 -5.26 -31.91 -20.25
C LYS A 362 -5.92 -33.09 -19.54
#